data_AF-A0A1Y0H039-F1
#
_entry.id   AF-A0A1Y0H039-F1
#
_cell.length_a   1.000
_cell.length_b   1.000
_cell.length_c   1.000
_cell.angle_alpha   90.00
_cell.angle_beta   90.00
_cell.angle_gamma   90.00
#
_symmetry.space_group_name_H-M   'P 1'
#
loop_
_entity.id
_entity.type
_entity.pdbx_description
1 polymer ?
#
loop_
_entity_poly.entity_id
_entity_poly.type
_entity_poly.pdbx_seq_one_letter_code
_entity_poly.pdbx_strand_id
1 'polypeptide(L)'
;MKQGARKLSTIELTILGIFWTSGPCTTYCVMKGLSRATSTFYQSRAGTTYSVTKRLMGMGYLEGEDELSVTDLGAKVLREWVATPVPPQDVAFSSDLIRLRFYFLGLLTVEERLAYIDNCLREVREFLVVCDGLLDKCEAINDQFGVMASASAVLENRARIQWLELAREWLALGEDLERPWAETVRSALGKF
;
A
#
# COMPACT_ATOMS: atom_id res chain seq x y z
N MET A 1 -16.62 34.85 8.91
CA MET A 1 -16.74 33.61 9.71
C MET A 1 -15.47 32.79 9.51
N LYS A 2 -14.69 32.53 10.59
CA LYS A 2 -13.54 31.62 10.53
C LYS A 2 -14.09 30.19 10.39
N GLN A 3 -13.97 29.58 9.21
CA GLN A 3 -14.23 28.15 9.05
C GLN A 3 -13.26 27.41 9.99
N GLY A 4 -13.80 26.57 10.88
CA GLY A 4 -12.98 25.68 11.70
C GLY A 4 -12.08 24.87 10.78
N ALA A 5 -10.78 24.78 11.11
CA ALA A 5 -9.78 24.15 10.25
C ALA A 5 -10.19 22.70 9.96
N ARG A 6 -10.66 22.43 8.74
CA ARG A 6 -10.99 21.08 8.29
C ARG A 6 -9.72 20.24 8.29
N LYS A 7 -9.74 19.09 8.95
CA LYS A 7 -8.64 18.11 8.89
C LYS A 7 -8.47 17.63 7.45
N LEU A 8 -7.23 17.65 6.95
CA LEU A 8 -6.92 17.09 5.63
C LEU A 8 -7.18 15.59 5.60
N SER A 9 -7.71 15.11 4.49
CA SER A 9 -7.85 13.67 4.23
C SER A 9 -6.50 13.02 3.89
N THR A 10 -6.41 11.70 4.00
CA THR A 10 -5.19 10.95 3.66
C THR A 10 -4.71 11.26 2.25
N ILE A 11 -5.60 11.33 1.26
CA ILE A 11 -5.21 11.65 -0.12
C ILE A 11 -4.67 13.08 -0.28
N GLU A 12 -5.18 14.04 0.49
CA GLU A 12 -4.68 15.41 0.50
C GLU A 12 -3.28 15.49 1.11
N LEU A 13 -3.05 14.75 2.21
CA LEU A 13 -1.75 14.62 2.84
C LEU A 13 -0.74 13.87 1.96
N THR A 14 -1.18 12.82 1.25
CA THR A 14 -0.35 12.11 0.28
C THR A 14 0.08 13.03 -0.85
N ILE A 15 -0.85 13.77 -1.48
CA ILE A 15 -0.51 14.69 -2.57
C ILE A 15 0.42 15.79 -2.08
N LEU A 16 0.16 16.35 -0.89
CA LEU A 16 1.05 17.34 -0.27
C LEU A 16 2.46 16.77 -0.02
N GLY A 17 2.56 15.52 0.44
CA GLY A 17 3.84 14.81 0.61
C GLY A 17 4.57 14.56 -0.71
N ILE A 18 3.86 14.28 -1.80
CA ILE A 18 4.48 14.14 -3.13
C ILE A 18 5.05 15.48 -3.60
N PHE A 19 4.34 16.60 -3.43
CA PHE A 19 4.91 17.92 -3.72
C PHE A 19 6.14 18.21 -2.84
N TRP A 20 6.09 17.87 -1.54
CA TRP A 20 7.21 18.07 -0.63
C TRP A 20 8.47 17.33 -1.08
N THR A 21 8.32 16.06 -1.48
CA THR A 21 9.44 15.20 -1.91
C THR A 21 9.93 15.53 -3.32
N SER A 22 9.04 15.98 -4.21
CA SER A 22 9.40 16.29 -5.61
C SER A 22 10.01 17.69 -5.78
N GLY A 23 9.87 18.57 -4.78
CA GLY A 23 10.16 19.98 -4.93
C GLY A 23 9.14 20.70 -5.84
N PRO A 24 9.46 21.92 -6.29
CA PRO A 24 8.60 22.67 -7.23
C PRO A 24 8.27 21.82 -8.45
N CYS A 25 6.99 21.54 -8.69
CA CYS A 25 6.57 20.77 -9.85
C CYS A 25 5.12 21.05 -10.25
N THR A 26 4.75 20.66 -11.47
CA THR A 26 3.38 20.82 -11.95
C THR A 26 2.44 19.78 -11.33
N THR A 27 1.15 20.11 -11.24
CA THR A 27 0.10 19.14 -10.86
C THR A 27 0.11 17.90 -11.77
N TYR A 28 0.46 18.07 -13.04
CA TYR A 28 0.57 16.98 -14.01
C TYR A 28 1.67 15.97 -13.61
N CYS A 29 2.82 16.45 -13.12
CA CYS A 29 3.90 15.58 -12.64
C CYS A 29 3.41 14.67 -11.50
N VAL A 30 2.70 15.25 -10.52
CA VAL A 30 2.13 14.49 -9.39
C VAL A 30 1.08 13.48 -9.86
N MET A 31 0.17 13.89 -10.75
CA MET A 31 -0.85 12.99 -11.32
C MET A 31 -0.20 11.81 -12.06
N LYS A 32 0.84 12.08 -12.85
CA LYS A 32 1.58 11.07 -13.61
C LYS A 32 2.35 10.12 -12.70
N GLY A 33 2.86 10.62 -11.57
CA GLY A 33 3.45 9.79 -10.52
C GLY A 33 2.42 8.82 -9.92
N LEU A 34 1.26 9.35 -9.51
CA LEU A 34 0.17 8.55 -8.94
C LEU A 34 -0.39 7.50 -9.91
N SER A 35 -0.54 7.84 -11.19
CA SER A 35 -1.05 6.91 -12.20
C SER A 35 -0.08 5.76 -12.51
N ARG A 36 1.21 5.95 -12.22
CA ARG A 36 2.26 4.93 -12.38
C ARG A 36 2.58 4.20 -11.09
N ALA A 37 1.98 4.59 -9.96
CA ALA A 37 2.17 3.90 -8.69
C ALA A 37 1.75 2.43 -8.84
N THR A 38 2.44 1.50 -8.19
CA THR A 38 2.10 0.07 -8.24
C THR A 38 0.84 -0.26 -7.44
N SER A 39 0.51 0.56 -6.45
CA SER A 39 -0.69 0.40 -5.64
C SER A 39 -1.93 0.93 -6.36
N THR A 40 -2.91 0.06 -6.56
CA THR A 40 -4.23 0.41 -7.12
C THR A 40 -4.97 1.47 -6.30
N PHE A 41 -4.69 1.56 -4.99
CA PHE A 41 -5.20 2.63 -4.12
C PHE A 41 -4.72 4.00 -4.60
N TYR A 42 -3.45 4.14 -4.97
CA TYR A 42 -2.93 5.42 -5.46
C TYR A 42 -3.28 5.67 -6.93
N GLN A 43 -3.24 4.64 -7.78
CA GLN A 43 -3.62 4.74 -9.18
C GLN A 43 -5.06 5.24 -9.37
N SER A 44 -6.03 4.65 -8.65
CA SER A 44 -7.44 5.01 -8.74
C SER A 44 -7.74 6.46 -8.33
N ARG A 45 -6.81 7.11 -7.62
CA ARG A 45 -6.95 8.50 -7.16
C ARG A 45 -6.25 9.51 -8.04
N ALA A 46 -5.53 9.09 -9.08
CA ALA A 46 -4.84 10.01 -10.00
C ALA A 46 -5.78 11.07 -10.59
N GLY A 47 -7.02 10.70 -10.94
CA GLY A 47 -8.02 11.63 -11.46
C GLY A 47 -8.47 12.73 -10.48
N THR A 48 -8.22 12.54 -9.17
CA THR A 48 -8.57 13.53 -8.14
C THR A 48 -7.47 14.57 -7.91
N THR A 49 -6.28 14.39 -8.52
CA THR A 49 -5.10 15.22 -8.24
C THR A 49 -5.37 16.71 -8.43
N TYR A 50 -5.95 17.11 -9.57
CA TYR A 50 -6.24 18.52 -9.86
C TYR A 50 -7.20 19.17 -8.86
N SER A 51 -8.27 18.47 -8.48
CA SER A 51 -9.25 19.02 -7.53
C SER A 51 -8.67 19.12 -6.13
N VAL A 52 -7.86 18.14 -5.71
CA VAL A 52 -7.12 18.18 -4.45
C VAL A 52 -6.10 19.31 -4.43
N THR A 53 -5.28 19.45 -5.48
CA THR A 53 -4.28 20.51 -5.58
C THR A 53 -4.92 21.90 -5.49
N LYS A 54 -6.01 22.14 -6.23
CA LYS A 54 -6.75 23.40 -6.14
C LYS A 54 -7.25 23.69 -4.72
N ARG A 55 -7.71 22.67 -3.99
CA ARG A 55 -8.10 22.83 -2.57
C ARG A 55 -6.91 23.16 -1.69
N LEU A 56 -5.78 22.45 -1.85
CA LEU A 56 -4.55 22.69 -1.08
C LEU A 56 -4.02 24.12 -1.29
N MET A 57 -4.05 24.62 -2.53
CA MET A 57 -3.73 26.03 -2.84
C MET A 57 -4.71 26.99 -2.19
N GLY A 58 -6.02 26.72 -2.29
CA GLY A 58 -7.06 27.56 -1.65
C GLY A 58 -6.97 27.58 -0.12
N MET A 59 -6.32 26.60 0.50
CA MET A 59 -6.03 26.54 1.93
C MET A 59 -4.64 27.09 2.31
N GLY A 60 -3.83 27.51 1.34
CA GLY A 60 -2.49 28.04 1.55
C GLY A 60 -1.41 27.00 1.89
N TYR A 61 -1.65 25.71 1.58
CA TYR A 61 -0.66 24.64 1.78
C TYR A 61 0.29 24.47 0.59
N LEU A 62 -0.13 24.94 -0.58
CA LEU A 62 0.66 24.99 -1.81
C LEU A 62 0.62 26.41 -2.38
N GLU A 63 1.68 26.81 -3.06
CA GLU A 63 1.79 28.10 -3.75
C GLU A 63 2.52 27.96 -5.10
N GLY A 64 2.32 28.94 -5.98
CA GLY A 64 2.85 28.95 -7.35
C GLY A 64 1.73 29.01 -8.39
N GLU A 65 2.10 29.23 -9.65
CA GLU A 65 1.18 29.26 -10.79
C GLU A 65 1.35 28.01 -11.66
N ASP A 66 2.52 27.87 -12.30
CA ASP A 66 2.84 26.72 -13.16
C ASP A 66 3.51 25.57 -12.38
N GLU A 67 4.54 25.91 -11.61
CA GLU A 67 5.21 25.00 -10.67
C GLU A 67 4.77 25.32 -9.25
N LEU A 68 4.27 24.29 -8.57
CA LEU A 68 3.73 24.41 -7.23
C LEU A 68 4.74 23.90 -6.20
N SER A 69 4.87 24.66 -5.13
CA SER A 69 5.73 24.35 -3.99
C SER A 69 4.91 24.25 -2.71
N VAL A 70 5.41 23.47 -1.75
CA VAL A 70 4.81 23.37 -0.42
C VAL A 70 5.19 24.58 0.41
N THR A 71 4.21 25.27 0.98
CA THR A 71 4.43 26.42 1.87
C THR A 71 4.90 25.97 3.26
N ASP A 72 5.37 26.91 4.09
CA ASP A 72 5.67 26.62 5.50
C ASP A 72 4.47 26.04 6.26
N LEU A 73 3.27 26.54 5.95
CA LEU A 73 2.02 26.04 6.52
C LEU A 73 1.75 24.59 6.07
N GLY A 74 1.97 24.28 4.78
CA GLY A 74 1.86 22.92 4.26
C GLY A 74 2.87 21.97 4.90
N ALA A 75 4.12 22.39 5.01
CA ALA A 75 5.20 21.63 5.65
C ALA A 75 4.89 21.36 7.13
N LYS A 76 4.33 22.33 7.84
CA LYS A 76 3.89 22.17 9.24
C LYS A 76 2.80 21.10 9.37
N VAL A 77 1.75 21.18 8.56
CA VAL A 77 0.66 20.19 8.60
C VAL A 77 1.14 18.78 8.23
N LEU A 78 2.04 18.68 7.23
CA LEU A 78 2.64 17.40 6.86
C LEU A 78 3.48 16.82 8.02
N ARG A 79 4.29 17.65 8.68
CA ARG A 79 5.08 17.26 9.87
C ARG A 79 4.18 16.76 11.00
N GLU A 80 3.11 17.49 11.32
CA GLU A 80 2.15 17.11 12.35
C GLU A 80 1.51 15.75 12.04
N TRP A 81 1.13 15.52 10.78
CA TRP A 81 0.57 14.24 10.36
C TRP A 81 1.56 13.08 10.52
N VAL A 82 2.81 13.24 10.05
CA VAL A 82 3.85 12.20 10.14
C VAL A 82 4.23 11.89 11.59
N ALA A 83 4.24 12.91 12.46
CA ALA A 83 4.58 12.73 13.88
C ALA A 83 3.42 12.16 14.72
N THR A 84 2.20 12.14 14.19
CA THR A 84 1.03 11.61 14.90
C THR A 84 1.10 10.07 14.91
N PRO A 85 0.93 9.41 16.07
CA PRO A 85 0.86 7.96 16.13
C PRO A 85 -0.21 7.39 15.19
N VAL A 86 0.16 6.36 14.44
CA VAL A 86 -0.77 5.63 13.57
C VAL A 86 -1.82 4.95 14.46
N PRO A 87 -3.12 5.22 14.25
CA PRO A 87 -4.14 4.66 15.14
C PRO A 87 -4.28 3.14 14.90
N PRO A 88 -4.69 2.36 15.92
CA PRO A 88 -4.68 0.89 15.83
C PRO A 88 -5.44 0.30 14.65
N GLN A 89 -6.54 0.95 14.24
CA GLN A 89 -7.28 0.51 13.06
C GLN A 89 -6.44 0.60 11.78
N ASP A 90 -5.63 1.64 11.60
CA ASP A 90 -4.83 1.83 10.39
C ASP A 90 -3.62 0.88 10.36
N VAL A 91 -3.22 0.33 11.52
CA VAL A 91 -2.21 -0.75 11.62
C VAL A 91 -2.80 -2.09 11.15
N ALA A 92 -4.09 -2.32 11.36
CA ALA A 92 -4.73 -3.63 11.16
C ALA A 92 -5.18 -3.91 9.71
N PHE A 93 -5.25 -2.90 8.84
CA PHE A 93 -5.87 -3.02 7.51
C PHE A 93 -4.87 -2.96 6.36
N SER A 94 -4.37 -4.14 5.95
CA SER A 94 -4.06 -4.37 4.54
C SER A 94 -5.32 -4.93 3.86
N SER A 95 -5.80 -4.25 2.82
CA SER A 95 -6.88 -4.76 1.96
C SER A 95 -6.35 -5.94 1.14
N ASP A 96 -6.23 -7.10 1.78
CA ASP A 96 -5.72 -8.33 1.16
C ASP A 96 -6.88 -9.12 0.54
N LEU A 97 -7.11 -8.89 -0.76
CA LEU A 97 -8.16 -9.57 -1.52
C LEU A 97 -7.89 -11.07 -1.70
N ILE A 98 -6.63 -11.50 -1.64
CA ILE A 98 -6.28 -12.92 -1.70
C ILE A 98 -6.77 -13.57 -0.41
N ARG A 99 -6.35 -13.05 0.75
CA ARG A 99 -6.82 -13.52 2.06
C ARG A 99 -8.34 -13.47 2.21
N LEU A 100 -8.99 -12.42 1.68
CA LEU A 100 -10.45 -12.33 1.72
C LEU A 100 -11.13 -13.48 0.96
N ARG A 101 -10.60 -13.88 -0.20
CA ARG A 101 -11.15 -15.00 -0.98
C ARG A 101 -10.92 -16.35 -0.32
N PHE A 102 -9.87 -16.49 0.51
CA PHE A 102 -9.59 -17.73 1.23
C PHE A 102 -10.74 -18.19 2.13
N TYR A 103 -11.51 -17.25 2.70
CA TYR A 103 -12.71 -17.58 3.49
C TYR A 103 -13.81 -18.31 2.71
N PHE A 104 -13.75 -18.26 1.37
CA PHE A 104 -14.78 -18.81 0.48
C PHE A 104 -14.28 -19.98 -0.38
N LEU A 105 -13.07 -20.49 -0.12
CA LEU A 105 -12.52 -21.61 -0.90
C LEU A 105 -13.34 -22.90 -0.79
N GLY A 106 -14.17 -23.05 0.25
CA GLY A 106 -15.11 -24.15 0.37
C GLY A 106 -16.11 -24.27 -0.80
N LEU A 107 -16.29 -23.21 -1.59
CA LEU A 107 -17.13 -23.23 -2.81
C LEU A 107 -16.48 -23.96 -3.99
N LEU A 108 -15.17 -24.20 -3.95
CA LEU A 108 -14.39 -24.77 -5.05
C LEU A 108 -14.06 -26.24 -4.78
N THR A 109 -13.80 -27.03 -5.83
CA THR A 109 -13.21 -28.36 -5.69
C THR A 109 -11.75 -28.27 -5.21
N VAL A 110 -11.17 -29.38 -4.75
CA VAL A 110 -9.77 -29.38 -4.30
C VAL A 110 -8.82 -28.94 -5.42
N GLU A 111 -9.05 -29.41 -6.65
CA GLU A 111 -8.26 -29.05 -7.82
C GLU A 111 -8.37 -27.55 -8.13
N GLU A 112 -9.57 -26.99 -8.06
CA GLU A 112 -9.81 -25.56 -8.27
C GLU A 112 -9.15 -24.69 -7.20
N ARG A 113 -9.15 -25.14 -5.93
CA ARG A 113 -8.46 -24.43 -4.84
C ARG A 113 -6.95 -24.45 -5.04
N LEU A 114 -6.37 -25.60 -5.37
CA LEU A 114 -4.94 -25.73 -5.65
C LEU A 114 -4.55 -24.85 -6.84
N ALA A 115 -5.34 -24.87 -7.92
CA ALA A 115 -5.11 -24.01 -9.07
C ALA A 115 -5.22 -22.51 -8.73
N TYR A 116 -6.16 -22.12 -7.86
CA TYR A 116 -6.27 -20.75 -7.37
C TYR A 116 -5.03 -20.33 -6.58
N ILE A 117 -4.53 -21.17 -5.66
CA ILE A 117 -3.32 -20.89 -4.89
C ILE A 117 -2.09 -20.82 -5.80
N ASP A 118 -1.94 -21.75 -6.74
CA ASP A 118 -0.83 -21.77 -7.70
C ASP A 118 -0.82 -20.50 -8.58
N ASN A 119 -2.00 -20.04 -9.00
CA ASN A 119 -2.15 -18.77 -9.67
C ASN A 119 -1.72 -17.60 -8.77
N CYS A 120 -2.20 -17.53 -7.53
CA CYS A 120 -1.80 -16.49 -6.57
C CYS A 120 -0.28 -16.49 -6.32
N LEU A 121 0.35 -17.65 -6.18
CA LEU A 121 1.80 -17.78 -6.01
C LEU A 121 2.56 -17.20 -7.21
N ARG A 122 2.12 -17.51 -8.44
CA ARG A 122 2.72 -16.95 -9.65
C ARG A 122 2.63 -15.41 -9.63
N GLU A 123 1.43 -14.87 -9.48
CA GLU A 123 1.20 -13.41 -9.53
C GLU A 123 1.97 -12.66 -8.42
N VAL A 124 2.02 -13.20 -7.20
CA VAL A 124 2.75 -12.57 -6.09
C VAL A 124 4.26 -12.63 -6.31
N ARG A 125 4.80 -13.73 -6.88
CA ARG A 125 6.22 -13.84 -7.23
C ARG A 125 6.61 -12.88 -8.35
N GLU A 126 5.78 -12.73 -9.37
CA GLU A 126 5.99 -11.73 -10.42
C GLU A 126 5.94 -10.31 -9.87
N PHE A 127 4.99 -10.02 -8.97
CA PHE A 127 4.90 -8.71 -8.32
C PHE A 127 6.08 -8.43 -7.38
N LEU A 128 6.65 -9.46 -6.73
CA LEU A 128 7.83 -9.31 -5.88
C LEU A 128 9.02 -8.74 -6.66
N VAL A 129 9.21 -9.14 -7.93
CA VAL A 129 10.24 -8.56 -8.81
C VAL A 129 10.01 -7.06 -9.02
N VAL A 130 8.75 -6.63 -9.14
CA VAL A 130 8.39 -5.21 -9.25
C VAL A 130 8.73 -4.48 -7.96
N CYS A 131 8.46 -5.07 -6.79
CA CYS A 131 8.80 -4.50 -5.49
C CYS A 131 10.32 -4.38 -5.29
N ASP A 132 11.09 -5.40 -5.65
CA ASP A 132 12.56 -5.34 -5.59
C ASP A 132 13.09 -4.22 -6.50
N GLY A 133 12.56 -4.09 -7.72
CA GLY A 133 12.92 -3.00 -8.62
C GLY A 133 12.50 -1.60 -8.14
N LEU A 134 11.62 -1.48 -7.13
CA LEU A 134 11.35 -0.18 -6.47
C LEU A 134 12.47 0.19 -5.50
N LEU A 135 13.11 -0.78 -4.85
CA LEU A 135 14.28 -0.53 -4.00
C LEU A 135 15.39 0.12 -4.83
N ASP A 136 15.73 -0.48 -5.96
CA ASP A 136 16.77 0.02 -6.87
C ASP A 136 16.46 1.43 -7.38
N LYS A 137 15.18 1.72 -7.67
CA LYS A 137 14.75 3.05 -8.13
C LYS A 137 14.88 4.11 -7.04
N CYS A 138 14.51 3.78 -5.80
CA CYS A 138 14.67 4.69 -4.66
C CYS A 138 16.16 4.92 -4.35
N GLU A 139 16.97 3.87 -4.37
CA GLU A 139 18.43 3.95 -4.19
C GLU A 139 19.07 4.85 -5.25
N ALA A 140 18.69 4.69 -6.53
CA ALA A 140 19.24 5.47 -7.64
C ALA A 140 19.01 6.99 -7.53
N ILE A 141 18.02 7.42 -6.75
CA ILE A 141 17.72 8.83 -6.48
C ILE A 141 18.11 9.27 -5.06
N ASN A 142 18.86 8.44 -4.32
CA ASN A 142 19.26 8.66 -2.92
C ASN A 142 18.07 8.88 -1.95
N ASP A 143 16.92 8.25 -2.22
CA ASP A 143 15.74 8.32 -1.34
C ASP A 143 15.78 7.19 -0.30
N GLN A 144 16.54 7.40 0.78
CA GLN A 144 16.68 6.43 1.87
C GLN A 144 15.33 6.01 2.47
N PHE A 145 14.41 6.95 2.68
CA PHE A 145 13.11 6.65 3.25
C PHE A 145 12.21 5.91 2.25
N GLY A 146 12.33 6.22 0.97
CA GLY A 146 11.71 5.45 -0.12
C GLY A 146 12.18 4.01 -0.17
N VAL A 147 13.49 3.74 0.03
CA VAL A 147 14.03 2.38 0.13
C VAL A 147 13.40 1.64 1.32
N MET A 148 13.39 2.25 2.51
CA MET A 148 12.82 1.64 3.72
C MET A 148 11.30 1.40 3.59
N ALA A 149 10.57 2.35 3.02
CA ALA A 149 9.14 2.21 2.78
C ALA A 149 8.86 1.10 1.76
N SER A 150 9.61 1.04 0.66
CA SER A 150 9.50 0.00 -0.37
C SER A 150 9.86 -1.39 0.15
N ALA A 151 10.78 -1.50 1.11
CA ALA A 151 11.14 -2.78 1.73
C ALA A 151 9.95 -3.45 2.45
N SER A 152 8.98 -2.67 2.95
CA SER A 152 7.75 -3.23 3.53
C SER A 152 6.98 -4.09 2.51
N ALA A 153 6.87 -3.63 1.26
CA ALA A 153 6.18 -4.36 0.20
C ALA A 153 6.90 -5.67 -0.15
N VAL A 154 8.24 -5.68 -0.12
CA VAL A 154 9.05 -6.90 -0.32
C VAL A 154 8.78 -7.90 0.81
N LEU A 155 8.84 -7.44 2.07
CA LEU A 155 8.62 -8.30 3.24
C LEU A 155 7.19 -8.86 3.27
N GLU A 156 6.19 -8.03 3.00
CA GLU A 156 4.79 -8.45 2.94
C GLU A 156 4.56 -9.52 1.85
N ASN A 157 5.12 -9.34 0.67
CA ASN A 157 4.93 -10.30 -0.42
C ASN A 157 5.72 -11.61 -0.20
N ARG A 158 6.90 -11.55 0.44
CA ARG A 158 7.60 -12.78 0.88
C ARG A 158 6.79 -13.55 1.91
N ALA A 159 6.27 -12.87 2.93
CA ALA A 159 5.38 -13.49 3.92
C ALA A 159 4.11 -14.05 3.27
N ARG A 160 3.56 -13.37 2.25
CA ARG A 160 2.42 -13.85 1.47
C ARG A 160 2.74 -15.11 0.67
N ILE A 161 3.91 -15.19 0.02
CA ILE A 161 4.35 -16.41 -0.68
C ILE A 161 4.45 -17.57 0.30
N GLN A 162 5.11 -17.35 1.44
CA GLN A 162 5.26 -18.38 2.48
C GLN A 162 3.91 -18.87 2.99
N TRP A 163 2.97 -17.95 3.26
CA TRP A 163 1.62 -18.32 3.67
C TRP A 163 0.88 -19.13 2.60
N LEU A 164 0.99 -18.74 1.33
CA LEU A 164 0.35 -19.47 0.21
C LEU A 164 0.95 -20.87 0.03
N GLU A 165 2.26 -21.04 0.21
CA GLU A 165 2.93 -22.34 0.18
C GLU A 165 2.42 -23.25 1.31
N LEU A 166 2.37 -22.74 2.54
CA LEU A 166 1.79 -23.46 3.68
C LEU A 166 0.32 -23.83 3.44
N ALA A 167 -0.48 -22.89 2.92
CA ALA A 167 -1.88 -23.14 2.66
C ALA A 167 -2.10 -24.19 1.57
N ARG A 168 -1.22 -24.22 0.56
CA ARG A 168 -1.21 -25.25 -0.47
C ARG A 168 -0.94 -26.64 0.12
N GLU A 169 0.06 -26.73 1.00
CA GLU A 169 0.38 -27.98 1.71
C GLU A 169 -0.80 -28.45 2.56
N TRP A 170 -1.43 -27.54 3.32
CA TRP A 170 -2.59 -27.85 4.14
C TRP A 170 -3.76 -28.40 3.33
N LEU A 171 -4.06 -27.81 2.17
CA LEU A 171 -5.11 -28.33 1.29
C LEU A 171 -4.77 -29.70 0.70
N ALA A 172 -3.50 -29.96 0.42
CA ALA A 172 -3.05 -31.27 -0.09
C ALA A 172 -3.17 -32.39 0.97
N LEU A 173 -3.19 -32.06 2.26
CA LEU A 173 -3.42 -33.02 3.36
C LEU A 173 -4.88 -33.47 3.50
N GLY A 174 -5.80 -32.95 2.68
CA GLY A 174 -7.22 -33.32 2.65
C GLY A 174 -8.10 -32.60 3.68
N GLU A 175 -9.42 -32.67 3.46
CA GLU A 175 -10.45 -32.11 4.35
C GLU A 175 -10.76 -33.07 5.51
N ASP A 176 -9.89 -33.11 6.49
CA ASP A 176 -10.22 -33.71 7.78
C ASP A 176 -10.91 -32.66 8.66
N LEU A 177 -12.25 -32.73 8.75
CA LEU A 177 -13.07 -31.80 9.53
C LEU A 177 -12.88 -31.97 11.05
N GLU A 178 -12.35 -33.11 11.49
CA GLU A 178 -12.06 -33.36 12.91
C GLU A 178 -10.65 -32.91 13.31
N ARG A 179 -9.81 -32.55 12.34
CA ARG A 179 -8.46 -32.04 12.61
C ARG A 179 -8.52 -30.71 13.37
N PRO A 180 -7.71 -30.53 14.43
CA PRO A 180 -7.62 -29.26 15.15
C PRO A 180 -6.81 -28.23 14.33
N TRP A 181 -7.39 -27.72 13.25
CA TRP A 181 -6.74 -26.85 12.28
C TRP A 181 -6.06 -25.62 12.90
N ALA A 182 -6.64 -25.04 13.96
CA ALA A 182 -6.01 -23.92 14.66
C ALA A 182 -4.66 -24.30 15.31
N GLU A 183 -4.55 -25.48 15.89
CA GLU A 183 -3.31 -25.98 16.49
C GLU A 183 -2.32 -26.39 15.39
N THR A 184 -2.79 -27.08 14.35
CA THR A 184 -1.98 -27.43 13.17
C THR A 184 -1.32 -26.19 12.56
N VAL A 185 -2.10 -25.14 12.33
CA VAL A 185 -1.61 -23.88 11.76
C VAL A 185 -0.63 -23.19 12.72
N ARG A 186 -0.94 -23.07 14.01
CA ARG A 186 -0.03 -22.45 14.99
C ARG A 186 1.32 -23.17 15.07
N SER A 187 1.31 -24.51 15.07
CA SER A 187 2.53 -25.32 15.09
C SER A 187 3.37 -25.12 13.84
N ALA A 188 2.75 -24.98 12.67
CA ALA A 188 3.45 -24.67 11.42
C ALA A 188 4.03 -23.25 11.41
N LEU A 189 3.29 -22.27 11.95
CA LEU A 189 3.75 -20.88 12.03
C LEU A 189 4.94 -20.68 12.99
N GLY A 190 5.02 -21.46 14.08
CA GLY A 190 6.12 -21.37 15.05
C GLY A 190 7.47 -21.93 14.57
N LYS A 191 7.58 -22.40 13.32
CA LYS A 191 8.81 -22.95 12.73
C LYS A 191 9.64 -21.91 11.95
N PHE A 192 9.20 -20.65 11.92
CA PHE A 192 9.79 -19.55 11.16
C PHE A 192 9.96 -18.32 12.04
#